data_AF-A0A7C1TMW9-F1
#
_entry.id   AF-A0A7C1TMW9-F1
#
_cell.length_a   1.000
_cell.length_b   1.000
_cell.length_c   1.000
_cell.angle_alpha   90.00
_cell.angle_beta   90.00
_cell.angle_gamma   90.00
#
_symmetry.space_group_name_H-M   'P 1'
#
loop_
_entity.id
_entity.type
_entity.pdbx_description
1 polymer ?
#
loop_
_entity_poly.entity_id
_entity_poly.type
_entity_poly.pdbx_seq_one_letter_code
_entity_poly.pdbx_strand_id
1 'polypeptide(L)'
;MSPSGRTLLTHPLSRRLGWVGFGILFYLSGEAATIWLLEPERFTGGWQTFWLALFPVLLPAFFLLQRWFGCASGACRQGHCDRGERPPNSFPPPG
;
A
#
# COMPACT_ATOMS: atom_id res chain seq x y z
N MET A 1 8.63 10.40 -32.97
CA MET A 1 8.34 10.47 -31.52
C MET A 1 7.17 9.54 -31.23
N SER A 2 7.46 8.32 -30.78
CA SER A 2 6.46 7.25 -30.61
C SER A 2 5.67 7.44 -29.31
N PRO A 3 4.33 7.55 -29.35
CA PRO A 3 3.48 7.72 -28.16
C PRO A 3 3.21 6.40 -27.41
N SER A 4 3.94 5.32 -27.74
CA SER A 4 3.66 3.95 -27.29
C SER A 4 4.02 3.67 -25.81
N GLY A 5 4.75 4.56 -25.14
CA GLY A 5 5.14 4.36 -23.74
C GLY A 5 3.98 4.52 -22.75
N ARG A 6 2.93 5.28 -23.10
CA ARG A 6 1.81 5.59 -22.17
C ARG A 6 0.75 4.49 -22.10
N THR A 7 0.65 3.64 -23.12
CA THR A 7 -0.32 2.54 -23.21
C THR A 7 0.12 1.28 -22.47
N LEU A 8 1.42 1.13 -22.17
CA LEU A 8 1.93 -0.04 -21.44
C LEU A 8 1.63 0.02 -19.93
N LEU A 9 1.56 1.22 -19.36
CA LEU A 9 1.30 1.45 -17.93
C LEU A 9 -0.17 1.27 -17.51
N THR A 10 -1.08 1.14 -18.47
CA THR A 10 -2.53 1.00 -18.23
C THR A 10 -3.03 -0.44 -18.40
N HIS A 11 -2.16 -1.38 -18.77
CA HIS A 11 -2.53 -2.78 -18.96
C HIS A 11 -2.77 -3.48 -17.60
N PRO A 12 -3.83 -4.30 -17.44
CA PRO A 12 -4.08 -5.03 -16.19
C PRO A 12 -2.92 -5.95 -15.77
N LEU A 13 -2.08 -6.35 -16.74
CA LEU A 13 -0.87 -7.15 -16.53
C LEU A 13 0.25 -6.36 -15.85
N SER A 14 0.53 -5.13 -16.28
CA SER A 14 1.58 -4.29 -15.67
C SER A 14 1.21 -3.88 -14.26
N ARG A 15 -0.07 -3.63 -13.99
CA ARG A 15 -0.60 -3.40 -12.63
C ARG A 15 -0.38 -4.61 -11.70
N ARG A 16 -0.63 -5.84 -12.18
CA ARG A 16 -0.38 -7.06 -11.39
C ARG A 16 1.10 -7.30 -11.17
N LEU A 17 1.93 -7.15 -12.21
CA LEU A 17 3.39 -7.27 -12.12
C LEU A 17 3.97 -6.24 -11.15
N GLY A 18 3.51 -5.00 -11.19
CA GLY A 18 3.90 -3.96 -10.23
C GLY A 18 3.53 -4.32 -8.80
N TRP A 19 2.34 -4.89 -8.57
CA TRP A 19 1.91 -5.35 -7.25
C TRP A 19 2.79 -6.49 -6.75
N VAL A 20 2.98 -7.54 -7.56
CA VAL A 20 3.82 -8.69 -7.21
C VAL A 20 5.25 -8.25 -6.93
N GLY A 21 5.82 -7.39 -7.78
CA GLY A 21 7.14 -6.81 -7.59
C GLY A 21 7.23 -6.02 -6.29
N PHE A 22 6.25 -5.16 -6.01
CA PHE A 22 6.18 -4.41 -4.76
C PHE A 22 6.13 -5.33 -3.53
N GLY A 23 5.33 -6.41 -3.58
CA GLY A 23 5.25 -7.40 -2.51
C GLY A 23 6.60 -8.09 -2.24
N ILE A 24 7.35 -8.44 -3.28
CA ILE A 24 8.70 -9.03 -3.15
C ILE A 24 9.66 -8.04 -2.49
N LEU A 25 9.68 -6.79 -2.94
CA LEU A 25 10.54 -5.75 -2.36
C LEU A 25 10.19 -5.46 -0.90
N PHE A 26 8.89 -5.44 -0.59
CA PHE A 26 8.39 -5.28 0.78
C PHE A 26 8.81 -6.44 1.68
N TYR A 27 8.73 -7.67 1.19
CA TYR A 27 9.17 -8.86 1.93
C TYR A 27 10.67 -8.82 2.22
N LEU A 28 11.51 -8.59 1.21
CA LEU A 28 12.98 -8.55 1.37
C LEU A 28 13.43 -7.43 2.31
N SER A 29 12.79 -6.27 2.24
CA SER A 29 13.06 -5.15 3.16
C SER A 29 12.59 -5.43 4.58
N GLY A 30 11.43 -6.07 4.75
CA GLY A 30 10.94 -6.49 6.06
C GLY A 30 11.81 -7.56 6.71
N GLU A 31 12.31 -8.52 5.93
CA GLU A 31 13.25 -9.54 6.40
C GLU A 31 14.55 -8.89 6.90
N ALA A 32 15.14 -7.97 6.13
CA ALA A 32 16.33 -7.23 6.55
C ALA A 32 16.08 -6.39 7.82
N ALA A 33 14.93 -5.74 7.93
CA ALA A 33 14.54 -5.01 9.14
C ALA A 33 14.37 -5.91 10.37
N THR A 34 13.78 -7.09 10.16
CA THR A 34 13.56 -8.09 11.21
C THR A 34 14.88 -8.67 11.70
N ILE A 35 15.79 -9.03 10.78
CA ILE A 35 17.15 -9.50 11.12
C ILE A 35 17.91 -8.42 11.89
N TRP A 36 17.85 -7.17 11.43
CA TRP A 36 18.51 -6.05 12.12
C TRP A 36 17.96 -5.85 13.55
N LEU A 37 16.65 -6.05 13.77
CA LEU A 37 16.03 -5.93 15.10
C LEU A 37 16.32 -7.12 16.03
N LEU A 38 16.32 -8.35 15.52
CA LEU A 38 16.39 -9.57 16.34
C LEU A 38 17.82 -10.09 16.51
N GLU A 39 18.64 -10.01 15.47
CA GLU A 39 19.99 -10.59 15.42
C GLU A 39 20.96 -9.61 14.73
N PRO A 40 21.24 -8.45 15.34
CA PRO A 40 22.14 -7.44 14.76
C PRO A 40 23.54 -7.99 14.49
N GLU A 41 23.97 -9.00 15.25
CA GLU A 41 25.25 -9.71 15.08
C GLU A 41 25.36 -10.44 13.73
N ARG A 42 24.22 -10.87 13.16
CA ARG A 42 24.14 -11.51 11.83
C ARG A 42 23.98 -10.51 10.70
N PHE A 43 23.88 -9.22 11.02
CA PHE A 43 23.72 -8.19 10.03
C PHE A 43 25.08 -7.89 9.39
N THR A 44 25.38 -8.62 8.31
CA THR A 44 26.69 -8.58 7.64
C THR A 44 26.97 -7.27 6.89
N GLY A 45 26.00 -6.35 6.85
CA GLY A 45 26.12 -5.08 6.12
C GLY A 45 26.15 -5.29 4.60
N GLY A 46 25.97 -4.21 3.83
CA GLY A 46 25.95 -4.26 2.37
C GLY A 46 24.53 -4.28 1.80
N TRP A 47 24.17 -5.32 1.04
CA TRP A 47 22.86 -5.40 0.37
C TRP A 47 21.69 -5.37 1.36
N GLN A 48 21.86 -5.97 2.54
CA GLN A 48 20.87 -5.93 3.62
C GLN A 48 20.64 -4.50 4.16
N THR A 49 21.68 -3.66 4.20
CA THR A 49 21.56 -2.25 4.63
C THR A 49 20.73 -1.44 3.64
N PHE A 50 20.87 -1.72 2.34
CA PHE A 50 20.03 -1.11 1.30
C PHE A 50 18.55 -1.46 1.51
N TRP A 51 18.24 -2.74 1.75
CA TRP A 51 16.87 -3.20 2.03
C TRP A 51 16.31 -2.61 3.33
N LEU A 52 17.12 -2.53 4.38
CA LEU A 52 16.77 -1.91 5.65
C LEU A 52 16.40 -0.43 5.47
N ALA A 53 17.19 0.30 4.68
CA ALA A 53 16.93 1.71 4.37
C ALA A 53 15.71 1.91 3.45
N LEU A 54 15.40 0.92 2.62
CA LEU A 54 14.23 0.93 1.73
C LEU A 54 12.92 0.66 2.48
N PHE A 55 12.99 -0.10 3.57
CA PHE A 55 11.83 -0.47 4.40
C PHE A 55 10.95 0.72 4.85
N PRO A 56 11.49 1.81 5.45
CA PRO A 56 10.67 2.95 5.88
C PRO A 56 10.00 3.71 4.73
N VAL A 57 10.45 3.52 3.48
CA VAL A 57 9.82 4.10 2.28
C VAL A 57 8.73 3.17 1.75
N LEU A 58 8.99 1.87 1.76
CA LEU A 58 8.03 0.84 1.31
C LEU A 58 6.82 0.73 2.25
N LEU A 59 7.00 1.01 3.54
CA LEU A 59 5.93 0.97 4.54
C LEU A 59 4.78 1.97 4.27
N PRO A 60 5.01 3.28 4.12
CA PRO A 60 3.96 4.22 3.71
C PRO A 60 3.46 3.95 2.29
N ALA A 61 4.34 3.49 1.38
CA ALA A 61 3.93 3.11 0.03
C ALA A 61 2.93 1.94 0.04
N PHE A 62 3.05 0.99 0.97
CA PHE A 62 2.12 -0.12 1.12
C PHE A 62 0.71 0.38 1.48
N PHE A 63 0.60 1.30 2.43
CA PHE A 63 -0.68 1.92 2.79
C PHE A 63 -1.27 2.74 1.65
N LEU A 64 -0.45 3.48 0.89
CA LEU A 64 -0.90 4.23 -0.28
C LEU A 64 -1.37 3.29 -1.40
N LEU A 65 -0.65 2.21 -1.69
CA LEU A 65 -1.08 1.20 -2.67
C LEU A 65 -2.37 0.52 -2.24
N GLN A 66 -2.49 0.13 -0.97
CA GLN A 66 -3.73 -0.45 -0.43
C GLN A 66 -4.90 0.52 -0.51
N ARG A 67 -4.69 1.81 -0.18
CA ARG A 67 -5.70 2.86 -0.32
C ARG A 67 -6.10 3.04 -1.78
N TRP A 68 -5.13 3.06 -2.69
CA TRP A 68 -5.36 3.27 -4.11
C TRP A 68 -6.10 2.07 -4.74
N PHE A 69 -5.71 0.85 -4.41
CA PHE A 69 -6.40 -0.36 -4.87
C PHE A 69 -7.74 -0.61 -4.18
N GLY A 70 -7.88 -0.29 -2.90
CA GLY A 70 -9.13 -0.37 -2.14
C GLY A 70 -10.17 0.67 -2.60
N CYS A 71 -9.70 1.85 -3.02
CA CYS A 71 -10.57 2.80 -3.69
C CYS A 71 -10.86 2.42 -5.15
N ALA A 72 -9.91 1.79 -5.85
CA ALA A 72 -10.12 1.26 -7.20
C ALA A 72 -10.97 -0.03 -7.26
N SER A 73 -11.17 -0.73 -6.13
CA SER A 73 -12.04 -1.90 -6.00
C SER A 73 -13.49 -1.56 -5.63
N GLY A 74 -13.84 -0.26 -5.60
CA GLY A 74 -15.21 0.20 -5.32
C GLY A 74 -15.58 0.25 -3.84
N ALA A 75 -14.67 -0.05 -2.91
CA ALA A 75 -14.93 0.05 -1.48
C ALA A 75 -14.78 1.48 -0.93
N CYS A 76 -14.17 2.41 -1.68
CA CYS A 76 -14.29 3.84 -1.41
C CYS A 76 -15.43 4.41 -2.24
N ARG A 77 -16.65 4.40 -1.69
CA ARG A 77 -17.70 5.30 -2.18
C ARG A 77 -17.17 6.72 -1.96
N GLN A 78 -17.01 7.47 -3.04
CA GLN A 78 -16.61 8.87 -3.03
C GLN A 78 -17.39 9.65 -1.96
N GLY A 79 -16.67 10.37 -1.09
CA GLY A 79 -17.17 11.65 -0.58
C GLY A 79 -17.82 11.72 0.80
N HIS A 80 -17.98 10.65 1.59
CA HIS A 80 -18.58 10.79 2.93
C HIS A 80 -17.76 10.12 4.03
N CYS A 81 -16.95 10.95 4.71
CA CYS A 81 -16.83 10.81 6.15
C CYS A 81 -18.19 11.21 6.73
N ASP A 82 -19.07 10.25 7.03
CA ASP A 82 -20.29 10.50 7.79
C ASP A 82 -19.91 10.89 9.23
N ARG A 83 -19.58 12.17 9.40
CA ARG A 83 -19.55 12.81 10.71
C ARG A 83 -21.00 13.11 11.07
N GLY A 84 -21.69 12.07 11.55
CA GLY A 84 -22.94 12.16 12.31
C GLY A 84 -23.98 13.14 11.77
N GLU A 85 -24.65 12.79 10.67
CA GLU A 85 -25.90 13.44 10.31
C GLU A 85 -27.04 12.43 10.48
N ARG A 86 -27.67 12.55 11.64
CA ARG A 86 -28.90 11.84 12.01
C ARG A 86 -29.94 12.09 10.88
N PRO A 87 -30.52 11.06 10.26
CA PRO A 87 -31.52 11.28 9.22
C PRO A 87 -32.75 11.99 9.82
N PRO A 88 -33.29 13.02 9.16
CA PRO A 88 -34.40 13.85 9.67
C PRO A 88 -35.72 13.10 9.85
N ASN A 89 -35.78 11.82 9.46
CA ASN A 89 -36.99 10.99 9.52
C ASN A 89 -36.85 9.76 10.45
N SER A 90 -35.89 9.79 11.38
CA SER A 90 -35.88 8.81 12.47
C SER A 90 -36.90 9.22 13.53
N PHE A 91 -38.09 8.63 13.46
CA PHE A 91 -39.11 8.68 14.51
C PHE A 91 -38.46 8.35 15.88
N PRO A 92 -38.74 9.12 16.95
CA PRO A 92 -38.26 8.78 18.28
C PRO A 92 -38.96 7.49 18.77
N PRO A 93 -38.29 6.69 19.61
CA PRO A 93 -38.91 5.50 20.21
C PRO A 93 -40.04 5.91 21.17
N PRO A 94 -41.08 5.07 21.32
CA PRO A 94 -42.19 5.35 22.24
C PRO A 94 -41.71 5.31 23.69
N GLY A 95 -42.12 6.32 24.47
CA GLY A 95 -42.09 6.31 25.93
C GLY A 95 -43.37 5.74 26.51
#